data_AF-A0A7S3EUQ9-F1
#
_entry.id   AF-A0A7S3EUQ9-F1
#
_cell.length_a   1.000
_cell.length_b   1.000
_cell.length_c   1.000
_cell.angle_alpha   90.00
_cell.angle_beta   90.00
_cell.angle_gamma   90.00
#
_symmetry.space_group_name_H-M   'P 1'
#
loop_
_entity.id
_entity.type
_entity.pdbx_description
1 polymer ?
#
loop_
_entity_poly.entity_id
_entity_poly.type
_entity_poly.pdbx_seq_one_letter_code
_entity_poly.pdbx_strand_id
1 'polypeptide(L)'
;MLDMGFEPQLKALFGGLPSLRQTLLFTATWPKSVRKLAASYMGSDPVSLFLGGGEDAELTANVAVSQEFVHATDDEKDKKLYDLLCGLEENSRVIAFANTKRRCEHLAKL
;
A
#
# COMPACT_ATOMS: atom_id res chain seq x y z
N MET A 1 5.07 9.20 3.68
CA MET A 1 5.60 10.58 3.83
C MET A 1 5.58 11.02 5.29
N LEU A 2 4.42 10.99 5.98
CA LEU A 2 4.39 11.27 7.42
C LEU A 2 5.06 10.19 8.27
N ASP A 3 4.85 8.92 7.94
CA ASP A 3 5.51 7.79 8.62
C ASP A 3 7.03 7.76 8.39
N MET A 4 7.54 8.56 7.44
CA MET A 4 8.97 8.73 7.18
C MET A 4 9.56 9.93 7.93
N GLY A 5 8.76 10.62 8.76
CA GLY A 5 9.22 11.73 9.60
C GLY A 5 9.33 13.09 8.91
N PHE A 6 8.67 13.30 7.76
CA PHE A 6 8.74 14.55 7.00
C PHE A 6 7.91 15.72 7.58
N GLU A 7 7.32 15.56 8.75
CA GLU A 7 6.46 16.57 9.38
C GLU A 7 7.19 17.92 9.63
N PRO A 8 8.43 17.95 10.15
CA PRO A 8 9.15 19.21 10.34
C PRO A 8 9.42 19.96 9.03
N GLN A 9 9.76 19.22 7.96
CA GLN A 9 10.04 19.79 6.64
C GLN A 9 8.76 20.36 6.02
N LEU A 10 7.63 19.66 6.15
CA LEU A 10 6.33 20.17 5.71
C LEU A 10 5.97 21.46 6.45
N LYS A 11 6.15 21.51 7.77
CA LYS A 11 5.85 22.72 8.57
C LYS A 11 6.68 23.92 8.14
N ALA A 12 7.97 23.72 7.87
CA ALA A 12 8.85 24.77 7.36
C ALA A 12 8.38 25.28 5.99
N LEU A 13 8.02 24.37 5.08
CA LEU A 13 7.53 24.71 3.75
C LEU A 13 6.23 25.51 3.82
N PHE A 14 5.25 25.04 4.61
CA PHE A 14 3.96 25.72 4.78
C PHE A 14 4.10 27.09 5.46
N GLY A 15 5.12 27.30 6.29
CA GLY A 15 5.43 28.61 6.88
C GLY A 15 5.92 29.65 5.87
N GLY A 16 6.45 29.22 4.73
CA GLY A 16 6.87 30.11 3.63
C GLY A 16 5.79 30.36 2.58
N LEU A 17 4.62 29.71 2.68
CA LEU A 17 3.56 29.84 1.68
C LEU A 17 2.61 31.01 1.99
N PRO A 18 2.00 31.62 0.95
CA PRO A 18 0.95 32.62 1.12
C PRO A 18 -0.22 32.10 1.97
N SER A 19 -0.87 33.00 2.70
CA SER A 19 -2.04 32.70 3.53
C SER A 19 -3.26 32.29 2.70
N LEU A 20 -3.48 32.97 1.57
CA LEU A 20 -4.52 32.62 0.61
C LEU A 20 -3.98 31.63 -0.42
N ARG A 21 -4.40 30.36 -0.31
CA ARG A 21 -4.01 29.29 -1.22
C ARG A 21 -5.08 28.21 -1.30
N GLN A 22 -5.09 27.48 -2.41
CA GLN A 22 -5.83 26.23 -2.54
C GLN A 22 -4.90 25.06 -2.24
N THR A 23 -5.27 24.20 -1.29
CA THR A 23 -4.50 23.01 -0.93
C THR A 23 -5.28 21.76 -1.35
N LEU A 24 -4.65 20.87 -2.11
CA LEU A 24 -5.17 19.55 -2.43
C LEU A 24 -4.33 18.49 -1.70
N LEU A 25 -5.00 17.59 -0.99
CA LEU A 25 -4.37 16.47 -0.29
C LEU A 25 -4.83 15.17 -0.93
N PHE A 26 -3.88 14.39 -1.45
CA PHE A 26 -4.13 13.05 -1.99
C PHE A 26 -3.49 12.02 -1.09
N THR A 27 -4.26 11.01 -0.69
CA THR A 27 -3.77 9.91 0.15
C THR A 27 -4.55 8.64 -0.15
N ALA A 28 -3.84 7.51 -0.12
CA ALA A 28 -4.44 6.18 -0.25
C ALA A 28 -5.02 5.65 1.08
N THR A 29 -4.62 6.25 2.21
CA THR A 29 -5.06 5.84 3.55
C THR A 29 -5.52 7.04 4.37
N TRP A 30 -6.45 6.81 5.31
CA TRP A 30 -7.04 7.86 6.15
C TRP A 30 -6.90 7.66 7.67
N PRO A 31 -5.70 7.32 8.20
CA PRO A 31 -5.49 7.15 9.63
C PRO A 31 -5.51 8.49 10.38
N LYS A 32 -5.65 8.44 11.72
CA LYS A 32 -5.72 9.63 12.60
C LYS A 32 -4.56 10.63 12.39
N SER A 33 -3.35 10.15 12.11
CA SER A 33 -2.18 11.02 11.84
C SER A 33 -2.37 11.88 10.59
N VAL A 34 -2.89 11.29 9.51
CA VAL A 34 -3.20 11.98 8.25
C VAL A 34 -4.37 12.95 8.44
N ARG A 35 -5.42 12.56 9.19
CA ARG A 35 -6.55 13.46 9.52
C ARG A 35 -6.07 14.72 10.26
N LYS A 36 -5.17 14.57 11.23
CA LYS A 36 -4.56 15.68 11.98
C LYS A 36 -3.73 16.59 11.06
N LEU A 37 -3.01 16.00 10.11
CA LEU A 37 -2.25 16.73 9.11
C LEU A 37 -3.17 17.57 8.22
N ALA A 38 -4.22 16.96 7.68
CA ALA A 38 -5.21 17.61 6.84
C ALA A 38 -5.82 18.83 7.56
N ALA A 39 -6.24 18.67 8.82
CA ALA A 39 -6.77 19.75 9.63
C ALA A 39 -5.78 20.92 9.87
N SER A 40 -4.47 20.66 9.81
CA SER A 40 -3.44 21.67 10.05
C SER A 40 -3.09 22.50 8.81
N TYR A 41 -3.31 21.96 7.61
CA TYR A 41 -2.81 22.56 6.36
C TYR A 41 -3.89 22.84 5.30
N MET A 42 -5.06 22.24 5.44
CA MET A 42 -6.22 22.54 4.58
C MET A 42 -6.93 23.81 5.08
N GLY A 43 -7.67 24.45 4.18
CA GLY A 43 -8.48 25.63 4.50
C GLY A 43 -9.64 25.30 5.44
N SER A 44 -10.41 26.32 5.79
CA SER A 44 -11.50 26.26 6.78
C SER A 44 -12.67 25.34 6.42
N ASP A 45 -12.75 24.85 5.18
CA ASP A 45 -13.80 23.91 4.74
C ASP A 45 -13.30 23.04 3.57
N PRO A 46 -12.61 21.92 3.85
CA PRO A 46 -12.13 21.01 2.82
C PRO A 46 -13.23 20.07 2.32
N VAL A 47 -13.38 19.96 1.00
CA VAL A 47 -14.23 18.95 0.37
C VAL A 47 -13.47 17.62 0.33
N SER A 48 -14.03 16.59 0.97
CA SER A 48 -13.48 15.23 0.97
C SER A 48 -14.16 14.36 -0.09
N LEU A 49 -13.35 13.68 -0.91
CA LEU A 49 -13.83 12.72 -1.91
C LEU A 49 -13.17 11.37 -1.65
N PHE A 50 -13.98 10.35 -1.39
CA PHE A 50 -13.51 8.98 -1.19
C PHE A 50 -13.99 8.09 -2.34
N LEU A 51 -13.06 7.35 -2.93
CA LEU A 51 -13.35 6.41 -4.01
C LEU A 51 -13.22 4.98 -3.47
N GLY A 52 -14.29 4.17 -3.56
CA GLY A 52 -14.24 2.75 -3.21
C GLY A 52 -14.45 2.39 -1.73
N GLY A 53 -14.85 3.34 -0.89
CA GLY A 53 -15.17 3.14 0.54
C GLY A 53 -15.30 4.48 1.25
N GLY A 54 -16.11 4.58 2.31
CA GLY A 54 -16.33 5.83 3.06
C GLY A 54 -15.13 6.27 3.93
N GLU A 55 -15.33 7.26 4.80
CA GLU A 55 -14.29 7.83 5.68
C GLU A 55 -13.56 6.81 6.59
N ASP A 56 -14.25 5.72 6.92
CA ASP A 56 -13.77 4.66 7.81
C ASP A 56 -13.53 3.34 7.06
N ALA A 57 -13.40 3.39 5.73
CA ALA A 57 -13.02 2.21 4.96
C ALA A 57 -11.58 1.82 5.33
N GLU A 58 -11.45 0.77 6.14
CA GLU A 58 -10.17 0.09 6.29
C GLU A 58 -9.72 -0.45 4.93
N LEU A 59 -8.40 -0.50 4.72
CA LEU A 59 -7.81 -1.13 3.54
C LEU A 59 -8.26 -2.59 3.50
N THR A 60 -9.33 -2.84 2.76
CA THR A 60 -9.90 -4.17 2.63
C THR A 60 -9.30 -4.76 1.37
N ALA A 61 -8.76 -5.99 1.47
CA ALA A 61 -8.27 -6.67 0.29
C ALA A 61 -9.40 -6.82 -0.73
N ASN A 62 -9.09 -6.66 -2.02
CA ASN A 62 -10.10 -6.64 -3.07
C ASN A 62 -10.91 -7.94 -3.04
N VAL A 63 -12.23 -7.84 -2.80
CA VAL A 63 -13.15 -8.98 -2.73
C VAL A 63 -13.25 -9.76 -4.05
N ALA A 64 -12.88 -9.14 -5.17
CA ALA A 64 -12.82 -9.80 -6.48
C ALA A 64 -11.58 -10.72 -6.63
N VAL A 65 -10.63 -10.67 -5.69
CA VAL A 65 -9.41 -11.48 -5.71
C VAL A 65 -9.53 -12.57 -4.65
N SER A 66 -9.61 -13.83 -5.10
CA SER A 66 -9.53 -15.00 -4.22
C SER A 66 -8.15 -15.07 -3.57
N GLN A 67 -8.12 -15.23 -2.25
CA GLN A 67 -6.89 -15.31 -1.47
C GLN A 67 -6.88 -16.61 -0.68
N GLU A 68 -5.80 -17.37 -0.82
CA GLU A 68 -5.59 -18.62 -0.10
C GLU A 68 -4.29 -18.57 0.69
N PHE A 69 -4.33 -19.09 1.91
CA PHE A 69 -3.17 -19.16 2.80
C PHE A 69 -2.70 -20.59 2.93
N VAL A 70 -1.45 -20.83 2.56
CA VAL A 70 -0.81 -22.13 2.72
C VAL A 70 0.23 -22.04 3.84
N HIS A 71 -0.01 -22.75 4.94
CA HIS A 71 0.96 -22.87 6.01
C HIS A 71 2.14 -23.76 5.55
N ALA A 72 3.37 -23.27 5.68
CA ALA A 72 4.58 -23.97 5.26
C ALA A 72 5.78 -23.54 6.11
N THR A 73 6.65 -24.49 6.43
CA THR A 73 8.00 -24.18 6.93
C THR A 73 8.89 -23.69 5.79
N ASP A 74 10.04 -23.09 6.08
CA ASP A 74 10.92 -22.55 5.04
C ASP A 74 11.40 -23.61 4.04
N ASP A 75 11.67 -24.83 4.50
CA ASP A 75 12.10 -25.95 3.65
C ASP A 75 10.98 -26.52 2.77
N GLU A 76 9.72 -26.32 3.16
CA GLU A 76 8.55 -26.81 2.41
C GLU A 76 8.09 -25.85 1.31
N LYS A 77 8.45 -24.57 1.40
CA LYS A 77 7.92 -23.51 0.52
C LYS A 77 8.22 -23.76 -0.95
N ASP A 78 9.42 -24.23 -1.27
CA ASP A 78 9.83 -24.46 -2.66
C ASP A 78 9.04 -25.60 -3.31
N LYS A 79 8.88 -26.71 -2.57
CA LYS A 79 8.08 -27.83 -3.05
C LYS A 79 6.61 -27.44 -3.23
N LYS A 80 6.02 -26.75 -2.25
CA LYS A 80 4.62 -26.30 -2.33
C LYS A 80 4.39 -25.30 -3.45
N LEU A 81 5.34 -24.40 -3.71
CA LEU A 81 5.28 -23.49 -4.84
C LEU A 81 5.32 -24.26 -6.16
N TYR A 82 6.22 -25.23 -6.31
CA TYR A 82 6.32 -26.06 -7.50
C TYR A 82 5.01 -26.83 -7.76
N ASP A 83 4.46 -27.48 -6.73
CA ASP A 83 3.19 -28.21 -6.83
C ASP A 83 2.03 -27.28 -7.27
N LEU A 84 2.00 -26.05 -6.76
CA LEU A 84 1.00 -25.05 -7.16
C LEU A 84 1.16 -24.62 -8.62
N LEU A 85 2.40 -24.40 -9.08
CA LEU A 85 2.67 -24.04 -10.48
C LEU A 85 2.31 -25.17 -11.45
N CYS A 86 2.57 -26.43 -11.08
CA CYS A 86 2.19 -27.59 -11.89
C CYS A 86 0.68 -27.80 -11.98
N GLY A 87 -0.10 -27.28 -11.03
CA GLY A 87 -1.56 -27.33 -11.06
C GLY A 87 -2.22 -26.30 -11.98
N LEU A 88 -1.46 -25.35 -12.54
CA LEU A 88 -1.98 -24.30 -13.42
C LEU A 88 -2.13 -24.80 -14.86
N GLU A 89 -3.03 -24.13 -15.61
CA GLU A 89 -3.20 -24.40 -17.03
C GLU A 89 -1.93 -24.06 -17.83
N GLU A 90 -1.69 -24.79 -18.93
CA GLU A 90 -0.58 -24.51 -19.84
C GLU A 90 -0.62 -23.05 -20.33
N ASN A 91 0.54 -22.39 -20.32
CA ASN A 91 0.74 -20.97 -20.66
C ASN A 91 0.17 -19.94 -19.66
N SER A 92 -0.20 -20.37 -18.45
CA SER A 92 -0.51 -19.44 -17.35
C SER A 92 0.66 -18.48 -17.07
N ARG A 93 0.37 -17.19 -16.88
CA ARG A 93 1.37 -16.18 -16.49
C ARG A 93 1.26 -15.90 -15.01
N VAL A 94 2.34 -16.12 -14.28
CA VAL A 94 2.41 -15.99 -12.82
C VAL A 94 3.44 -14.94 -12.44
N ILE A 95 3.14 -14.16 -11.40
CA ILE A 95 4.10 -13.27 -10.74
C ILE A 95 4.32 -13.82 -9.32
N ALA A 96 5.55 -14.24 -9.02
CA ALA A 96 5.95 -14.68 -7.69
C ALA A 96 6.75 -13.59 -6.98
N PHE A 97 6.28 -13.16 -5.81
CA PHE A 97 6.97 -12.18 -4.97
C PHE A 97 7.78 -12.87 -3.88
N ALA A 98 8.98 -12.37 -3.60
CA ALA A 98 9.79 -12.79 -2.46
C ALA A 98 10.48 -11.61 -1.78
N ASN A 99 10.77 -11.75 -0.48
CA ASN A 99 11.26 -10.65 0.36
C ASN A 99 12.67 -10.17 0.03
N THR A 100 13.50 -11.01 -0.60
CA THR A 100 14.89 -10.66 -0.92
C THR A 100 15.20 -10.93 -2.37
N LYS A 101 16.05 -10.07 -2.96
CA LYS A 101 16.55 -10.25 -4.32
C LYS A 101 17.18 -11.63 -4.55
N ARG A 102 17.98 -12.10 -3.57
CA ARG A 102 18.61 -13.43 -3.62
C ARG A 102 17.57 -14.55 -3.73
N ARG A 103 16.44 -14.44 -3.01
CA ARG A 103 15.36 -15.42 -3.09
C ARG A 103 14.67 -15.37 -4.46
N CYS A 104 14.42 -14.18 -5.01
CA CYS A 104 13.88 -14.06 -6.38
C CYS A 104 14.79 -14.74 -7.41
N GLU A 105 16.11 -14.52 -7.33
CA GLU A 105 17.08 -15.15 -8.25
C GLU A 105 17.14 -16.67 -8.10
N HIS A 106 16.89 -17.19 -6.90
CA HIS A 106 16.79 -18.64 -6.66
C HIS A 106 15.51 -19.20 -7.28
N LEU A 107 14.36 -18.57 -7.03
CA LEU A 107 13.07 -18.99 -7.57
C LEU A 107 13.02 -18.93 -9.10
N ALA A 108 13.73 -17.99 -9.73
CA ALA A 108 13.80 -17.89 -11.19
C ALA A 108 14.57 -19.04 -11.87
N LYS A 109 15.29 -19.86 -11.09
CA LYS A 109 16.06 -21.03 -11.57
C LYS A 109 15.41 -22.36 -11.18
N LEU A 110 14.30 -22.29 -10.43
CA LEU A 110 13.54 -23.43 -9.94
C LEU A 110 12.66 -23.97 -11.08
#